data_AF-A0A653BYE8-F1
#
_entry.id   AF-A0A653BYE8-F1
#
_cell.length_a   1.000
_cell.length_b   1.000
_cell.length_c   1.000
_cell.angle_alpha   90.00
_cell.angle_beta   90.00
_cell.angle_gamma   90.00
#
_symmetry.space_group_name_H-M   'P 1'
#
loop_
_entity.id
_entity.type
_entity.pdbx_description
1 polymer ?
#
loop_
_entity_poly.entity_id
_entity_poly.type
_entity_poly.pdbx_seq_one_letter_code
_entity_poly.pdbx_strand_id
1 'polypeptide(L)'
;MIAGLVVLYAFRVLAEEYDRCPSIYLRAKSIHSKVVLAADKQITKANPTCYVCSPNPLVNIFVNTEAMTVKELETEVLKKHLNMVAPDAVLDGKGIIVISSEEGETEANDNKKLKDIGIVDGSILKCDDFLQNYELTVHVNHYEAKEKEDPIFKVVGNPEDLKAKAITVENGKAPEEKKQEEESDEDDLMIVDGDAEEDPQEGSSCKKRKINPKEDKEDDLCIIDD
;
A
#
# COMPACT_ATOMS: atom_id res chain seq x y z
N MET A 1 3.35 30.76 16.87
CA MET A 1 4.39 30.35 15.90
C MET A 1 3.80 29.51 14.77
N ILE A 2 3.17 28.36 15.04
CA ILE A 2 2.59 27.48 14.00
C ILE A 2 1.59 28.20 13.09
N ALA A 3 0.64 28.96 13.66
CA ALA A 3 -0.33 29.72 12.86
C ALA A 3 0.33 30.68 11.83
N GLY A 4 1.46 31.31 12.18
CA GLY A 4 2.21 32.16 11.25
C GLY A 4 2.86 31.38 10.11
N LEU A 5 3.34 30.16 10.38
CA LEU A 5 3.84 29.25 9.35
C LEU A 5 2.70 28.82 8.43
N VAL A 6 1.54 28.44 8.96
CA VAL A 6 0.36 28.07 8.15
C VAL A 6 0.03 29.17 7.14
N VAL A 7 -0.03 30.43 7.57
CA VAL A 7 -0.30 31.56 6.66
C VAL A 7 0.82 31.73 5.61
N LEU A 8 2.09 31.61 6.00
CA LEU A 8 3.22 31.73 5.07
C LEU A 8 3.19 30.65 3.99
N TYR A 9 2.84 29.41 4.37
CA TYR A 9 2.71 28.29 3.43
C TYR A 9 1.43 28.35 2.60
N ALA A 10 0.34 28.91 3.13
CA ALA A 10 -0.86 29.18 2.36
C ALA A 10 -0.58 30.10 1.17
N PHE A 11 0.26 31.14 1.33
CA PHE A 11 0.68 31.97 0.20
C PHE A 11 1.45 31.18 -0.87
N ARG A 12 2.27 30.19 -0.50
CA ARG A 12 2.98 29.33 -1.47
C ARG A 12 2.03 28.42 -2.23
N VAL A 13 1.04 27.86 -1.53
CA VAL A 13 -0.02 27.04 -2.14
C VAL A 13 -0.82 27.88 -3.15
N LEU A 14 -1.17 29.12 -2.81
CA LEU A 14 -1.86 30.04 -3.72
C LEU A 14 -1.00 30.46 -4.93
N ALA A 15 0.32 30.45 -4.78
CA ALA A 15 1.27 30.68 -5.86
C ALA A 15 1.61 29.40 -6.65
N GLU A 16 0.91 28.29 -6.40
CA GLU A 16 1.13 26.97 -7.03
C GLU A 16 2.55 26.40 -6.79
N GLU A 17 3.26 26.87 -5.76
CA GLU A 17 4.60 26.42 -5.40
C GLU A 17 4.57 25.20 -4.45
N TYR A 18 3.88 24.12 -4.83
CA TYR A 18 3.67 22.95 -3.96
C TYR A 18 4.97 22.27 -3.52
N ASP A 19 5.98 22.23 -4.38
CA ASP A 19 7.30 21.65 -4.06
C ASP A 19 8.01 22.37 -2.90
N ARG A 20 7.61 23.62 -2.64
CA ARG A 20 8.15 24.46 -1.55
C ARG A 20 7.26 24.41 -0.32
N CYS A 21 6.43 23.39 -0.16
CA CYS A 21 5.57 23.19 1.00
C CYS A 21 5.96 21.96 1.85
N PRO A 22 7.22 21.82 2.33
CA PRO A 22 7.59 20.67 3.14
C PRO A 22 6.86 20.62 4.48
N SER A 23 6.73 19.41 5.03
CA SER A 23 6.32 19.19 6.42
C SER A 23 7.32 19.87 7.36
N ILE A 24 6.83 20.74 8.26
CA ILE A 24 7.64 21.39 9.29
C ILE A 24 7.24 20.89 10.67
N TYR A 25 8.24 20.43 11.40
CA TYR A 25 8.13 19.95 12.76
C TYR A 25 8.74 20.96 13.73
N LEU A 26 7.97 21.35 14.74
CA LEU A 26 8.44 22.16 15.84
C LEU A 26 9.03 21.25 16.93
N ARG A 27 10.32 21.39 17.22
CA ARG A 27 11.00 20.63 18.26
C ARG A 27 11.07 21.42 19.55
N ALA A 28 10.83 20.79 20.70
CA ALA A 28 10.89 21.48 22.00
C ALA A 28 12.32 21.96 22.35
N LYS A 29 13.33 21.18 21.97
CA LYS A 29 14.75 21.53 22.08
C LYS A 29 15.44 21.08 20.80
N SER A 30 16.43 21.84 20.36
CA SER A 30 17.30 21.39 19.29
C SER A 30 18.57 20.80 19.90
N ILE A 31 18.82 19.51 19.62
CA ILE A 31 19.93 18.76 20.22
C ILE A 31 21.24 19.03 19.45
N HIS A 32 21.19 19.11 18.11
CA HIS A 32 22.38 19.26 17.26
C HIS A 32 22.41 20.54 16.39
N SER A 33 21.30 21.26 16.27
CA SER A 33 21.22 22.49 15.46
C SER A 33 20.84 23.69 16.34
N LYS A 34 21.02 24.94 15.90
CA LYS A 34 20.41 26.10 16.58
C LYS A 34 18.96 26.34 16.13
N VAL A 35 18.36 25.41 15.37
CA VAL A 35 17.07 25.59 14.70
C VAL A 35 15.99 24.72 15.36
N VAL A 36 14.96 25.38 15.87
CA VAL A 36 13.81 24.76 16.56
C VAL A 36 12.83 24.14 15.55
N LEU A 37 12.81 24.64 14.32
CA LEU A 37 12.03 24.13 13.20
C LEU A 37 12.86 23.13 12.39
N ALA A 38 12.37 21.90 12.24
CA ALA A 38 12.89 20.93 11.27
C ALA A 38 11.94 20.88 10.10
N ALA A 39 12.46 20.96 8.87
CA ALA A 39 11.66 20.76 7.67
C ALA A 39 12.14 19.50 6.95
N ASP A 40 11.21 18.74 6.39
CA ASP A 40 11.55 17.69 5.45
C ASP A 40 12.10 18.27 4.15
N LYS A 41 12.85 17.46 3.41
CA LYS A 41 13.41 17.89 2.12
C LYS A 41 12.34 18.03 1.04
N GLN A 42 11.31 17.17 1.08
CA GLN A 42 10.24 17.07 0.10
C GLN A 42 8.95 16.55 0.76
N ILE A 43 7.81 16.84 0.14
CA ILE A 43 6.52 16.28 0.54
C ILE A 43 6.52 14.77 0.26
N THR A 44 6.07 13.97 1.23
CA THR A 44 5.89 12.53 1.06
C THR A 44 4.81 12.24 0.02
N LYS A 45 5.08 11.33 -0.91
CA LYS A 45 4.08 10.88 -1.89
C LYS A 45 2.91 10.19 -1.19
N ALA A 46 1.75 10.20 -1.86
CA ALA A 46 0.56 9.49 -1.39
C ALA A 46 0.87 7.98 -1.21
N ASN A 47 0.34 7.39 -0.14
CA ASN A 47 0.50 5.97 0.11
C ASN A 47 -0.42 5.18 -0.85
N PRO A 48 0.11 4.32 -1.73
CA PRO A 48 -0.70 3.55 -2.67
C PRO A 48 -1.68 2.58 -2.00
N THR A 49 -1.43 2.17 -0.75
CA THR A 49 -2.29 1.26 0.02
C THR A 49 -3.23 1.99 0.98
N CYS A 50 -3.32 3.33 0.90
CA CYS A 50 -4.22 4.08 1.75
C CYS A 50 -5.68 3.72 1.43
N TYR A 51 -6.42 3.24 2.43
CA TYR A 51 -7.84 2.95 2.28
C TYR A 51 -8.72 4.22 2.14
N VAL A 52 -8.13 5.43 2.10
CA VAL A 52 -8.89 6.69 1.92
C VAL A 52 -8.61 7.32 0.56
N CYS A 53 -7.34 7.58 0.24
CA CYS A 53 -6.97 8.35 -0.96
C CYS A 53 -6.37 7.53 -2.10
N SER A 54 -6.29 6.20 -1.97
CA SER A 54 -5.90 5.36 -3.11
C SER A 54 -7.03 5.31 -4.14
N PRO A 55 -6.72 5.06 -5.44
CA PRO A 55 -7.75 5.01 -6.48
C PRO A 55 -8.79 3.89 -6.30
N ASN A 56 -8.39 2.79 -5.65
CA ASN A 56 -9.25 1.65 -5.35
C ASN A 56 -9.04 1.26 -3.88
N PRO A 57 -9.64 2.01 -2.94
CA PRO A 57 -9.44 1.79 -1.52
C PRO A 57 -10.08 0.47 -1.09
N LEU A 58 -9.27 -0.33 -0.38
CA LEU A 58 -9.66 -1.63 0.13
C LEU A 58 -9.24 -1.75 1.58
N VAL A 59 -10.11 -2.32 2.41
CA VAL A 59 -9.81 -2.64 3.80
C VAL A 59 -10.32 -4.03 4.15
N ASN A 60 -9.61 -4.74 5.02
CA ASN A 60 -10.05 -6.02 5.56
C ASN A 60 -10.48 -5.81 7.02
N ILE A 61 -11.70 -6.24 7.33
CA ILE A 61 -12.25 -6.19 8.69
C ILE A 61 -12.40 -7.60 9.23
N PHE A 62 -11.94 -7.82 10.45
CA PHE A 62 -12.06 -9.07 11.18
C PHE A 62 -13.11 -8.87 12.24
N VAL A 63 -14.30 -9.46 12.04
CA VAL A 63 -15.47 -9.31 12.91
C VAL A 63 -16.13 -10.66 13.16
N ASN A 64 -16.79 -10.82 14.31
CA ASN A 64 -17.60 -12.01 14.54
C ASN A 64 -18.94 -11.87 13.80
N THR A 65 -19.05 -12.51 12.63
CA THR A 65 -20.27 -12.46 11.80
C THR A 65 -21.50 -13.12 12.44
N GLU A 66 -21.32 -13.95 13.47
CA GLU A 66 -22.43 -14.64 14.16
C GLU A 66 -22.97 -13.83 15.34
N ALA A 67 -22.08 -13.12 16.04
CA ALA A 67 -22.44 -12.36 17.23
C ALA A 67 -22.76 -10.89 16.94
N MET A 68 -22.07 -10.26 15.99
CA MET A 68 -22.21 -8.83 15.70
C MET A 68 -23.52 -8.54 14.96
N THR A 69 -24.14 -7.42 15.31
CA THR A 69 -25.35 -6.90 14.65
C THR A 69 -25.00 -5.93 13.53
N VAL A 70 -25.96 -5.66 12.63
CA VAL A 70 -25.77 -4.65 11.57
C VAL A 70 -25.55 -3.26 12.16
N LYS A 71 -26.33 -2.89 13.19
CA LYS A 71 -26.22 -1.59 13.85
C LYS A 71 -24.83 -1.36 14.45
N GLU A 72 -24.26 -2.39 15.06
CA GLU A 72 -22.90 -2.35 15.60
C GLU A 72 -21.85 -2.20 14.48
N LEU A 73 -22.02 -2.90 13.36
CA LEU A 73 -21.14 -2.78 12.20
C LEU A 73 -21.15 -1.33 11.66
N GLU A 74 -22.35 -0.76 11.49
CA GLU A 74 -22.52 0.61 11.04
C GLU A 74 -21.88 1.61 12.02
N THR A 75 -22.21 1.50 13.31
CA THR A 75 -21.83 2.52 14.30
C THR A 75 -20.38 2.41 14.72
N GLU A 76 -19.91 1.21 15.09
CA GLU A 76 -18.59 1.02 15.67
C GLU A 76 -17.50 0.85 14.61
N VAL A 77 -17.81 0.25 13.46
CA VAL A 77 -16.82 0.00 12.40
C VAL A 77 -16.86 1.10 11.35
N LEU A 78 -17.99 1.28 10.65
CA LEU A 78 -18.07 2.21 9.52
C LEU A 78 -17.99 3.68 9.98
N LYS A 79 -18.83 4.09 10.93
CA LYS A 79 -18.89 5.48 11.40
C LYS A 79 -17.71 5.83 12.32
N LYS A 80 -17.46 5.02 13.35
CA LYS A 80 -16.47 5.36 14.40
C LYS A 80 -15.03 5.01 14.04
N HIS A 81 -14.77 3.88 13.38
CA HIS A 81 -13.40 3.47 13.06
C HIS A 81 -12.97 3.90 11.65
N LEU A 82 -13.87 3.82 10.66
CA LEU A 82 -13.60 4.22 9.28
C LEU A 82 -14.00 5.68 8.97
N ASN A 83 -14.55 6.40 9.95
CA ASN A 83 -14.91 7.82 9.88
C ASN A 83 -15.88 8.19 8.74
N MET A 84 -16.77 7.26 8.37
CA MET A 84 -17.91 7.57 7.50
C MET A 84 -18.96 8.38 8.27
N VAL A 85 -19.62 9.32 7.61
CA VAL A 85 -20.69 10.14 8.17
C VAL A 85 -22.03 9.46 7.96
N ALA A 86 -22.32 9.07 6.73
CA ALA A 86 -23.58 8.50 6.29
C ALA A 86 -23.30 7.33 5.34
N PRO A 87 -22.89 6.16 5.87
CA PRO A 87 -22.48 5.02 5.06
C PRO A 87 -23.69 4.28 4.48
N ASP A 88 -23.66 4.04 3.18
CA ASP A 88 -24.49 3.09 2.45
C ASP A 88 -23.67 1.83 2.18
N ALA A 89 -24.15 0.65 2.56
CA ALA A 89 -23.40 -0.60 2.39
C ALA A 89 -24.19 -1.62 1.58
N VAL A 90 -23.60 -2.07 0.48
CA VAL A 90 -24.17 -3.08 -0.43
C VAL A 90 -23.31 -4.34 -0.41
N LEU A 91 -23.96 -5.49 -0.25
CA LEU A 91 -23.29 -6.79 -0.35
C LEU A 91 -23.00 -7.13 -1.82
N ASP A 92 -21.71 -7.19 -2.17
CA ASP A 92 -21.26 -7.45 -3.53
C ASP A 92 -21.63 -8.87 -3.97
N GLY A 93 -22.06 -9.01 -5.23
CA GLY A 93 -22.54 -10.27 -5.80
C GLY A 93 -24.04 -10.55 -5.60
N LYS A 94 -24.65 -10.18 -4.45
CA LYS A 94 -26.11 -10.29 -4.26
C LYS A 94 -26.85 -8.97 -4.53
N GLY A 95 -26.16 -7.83 -4.46
CA GLY A 95 -26.78 -6.51 -4.65
C GLY A 95 -27.79 -6.16 -3.56
N ILE A 96 -27.65 -6.75 -2.37
CA ILE A 96 -28.54 -6.49 -1.24
C ILE A 96 -28.00 -5.28 -0.48
N ILE A 97 -28.85 -4.28 -0.29
CA ILE A 97 -28.57 -3.12 0.56
C ILE A 97 -28.70 -3.56 2.02
N VAL A 98 -27.59 -3.48 2.75
CA VAL A 98 -27.51 -3.92 4.15
C VAL A 98 -27.73 -2.74 5.08
N ILE A 99 -27.06 -1.62 4.78
CA ILE A 99 -27.13 -0.36 5.51
C ILE A 99 -27.48 0.71 4.48
N SER A 100 -28.48 1.52 4.79
CA SER A 100 -28.85 2.71 4.02
C SER A 100 -28.67 3.94 4.91
N SER A 101 -28.20 5.04 4.32
CA SER A 101 -28.13 6.34 4.97
C SER A 101 -29.50 7.02 5.10
N GLU A 102 -30.50 6.56 4.34
CA GLU A 102 -31.88 7.07 4.42
C GLU A 102 -32.67 6.45 5.58
N GLU A 103 -33.29 7.31 6.40
CA GLU A 103 -34.10 6.91 7.55
C GLU A 103 -35.31 6.05 7.10
N GLY A 104 -35.54 4.93 7.80
CA GLY A 104 -36.67 4.04 7.53
C GLY A 104 -36.46 2.93 6.48
N GLU A 105 -35.35 2.91 5.74
CA GLU A 105 -35.11 1.86 4.72
C GLU A 105 -34.58 0.56 5.34
N THR A 106 -33.50 0.64 6.12
CA THR A 106 -32.79 -0.54 6.65
C THR A 106 -32.96 -0.77 8.14
N GLU A 107 -33.81 -0.02 8.83
CA GLU A 107 -34.01 -0.12 10.30
C GLU A 107 -34.44 -1.53 10.75
N ALA A 108 -35.14 -2.27 9.89
CA ALA A 108 -35.54 -3.65 10.16
C ALA A 108 -34.33 -4.63 10.23
N ASN A 109 -33.16 -4.22 9.73
CA ASN A 109 -31.94 -5.01 9.72
C ASN A 109 -31.03 -4.72 10.91
N ASP A 110 -31.17 -3.57 11.59
CA ASP A 110 -30.32 -3.13 12.71
C ASP A 110 -30.02 -4.23 13.73
N ASN A 111 -31.06 -4.95 14.17
CA ASN A 111 -30.98 -5.93 15.24
C ASN A 111 -30.63 -7.35 14.76
N LYS A 112 -30.57 -7.58 13.44
CA LYS A 112 -30.23 -8.89 12.87
C LYS A 112 -28.72 -9.11 12.94
N LYS A 113 -28.31 -10.37 13.00
CA LYS A 113 -26.89 -10.72 12.94
C LYS A 113 -26.38 -10.60 11.51
N LEU A 114 -25.09 -10.32 11.34
CA LEU A 114 -24.46 -10.21 10.02
C LEU A 114 -24.70 -11.47 9.17
N LYS A 115 -24.59 -12.65 9.78
CA LYS A 115 -24.86 -13.95 9.15
C LYS A 115 -26.29 -14.09 8.62
N ASP A 116 -27.28 -13.52 9.31
CA ASP A 116 -28.70 -13.63 8.93
C ASP A 116 -29.03 -12.87 7.65
N ILE A 117 -28.26 -11.82 7.36
CA ILE A 117 -28.39 -11.01 6.13
C ILE A 117 -27.47 -11.54 5.01
N GLY A 118 -26.69 -12.58 5.32
CA GLY A 118 -25.82 -13.25 4.37
C GLY A 118 -24.41 -12.68 4.30
N ILE A 119 -24.00 -11.88 5.29
CA ILE A 119 -22.60 -11.49 5.50
C ILE A 119 -21.91 -12.61 6.27
N VAL A 120 -21.05 -13.34 5.57
CA VAL A 120 -20.24 -14.45 6.06
C VAL A 120 -18.75 -14.17 5.84
N ASP A 121 -17.88 -15.07 6.30
CA ASP A 121 -16.45 -15.02 5.98
C ASP A 121 -16.21 -14.93 4.47
N GLY A 122 -15.36 -14.00 4.05
CA GLY A 122 -15.05 -13.73 2.64
C GLY A 122 -16.08 -12.86 1.92
N SER A 123 -17.08 -12.32 2.62
CA SER A 123 -18.04 -11.38 2.01
C SER A 123 -17.37 -10.07 1.66
N ILE A 124 -17.81 -9.44 0.57
CA ILE A 124 -17.32 -8.13 0.14
C ILE A 124 -18.48 -7.15 0.26
N LEU A 125 -18.26 -6.07 1.01
CA LEU A 125 -19.20 -4.96 1.14
C LEU A 125 -18.64 -3.77 0.34
N LYS A 126 -19.47 -3.22 -0.53
CA LYS A 126 -19.21 -1.92 -1.16
C LYS A 126 -19.87 -0.86 -0.30
N CYS A 127 -19.04 -0.07 0.37
CA CYS A 127 -19.49 1.02 1.21
C CYS A 127 -19.31 2.34 0.44
N ASP A 128 -20.35 3.16 0.42
CA ASP A 128 -20.35 4.48 -0.18
C ASP A 128 -20.77 5.51 0.87
N ASP A 129 -20.15 6.68 0.85
CA ASP A 129 -20.56 7.84 1.62
C ASP A 129 -20.67 9.03 0.67
N PHE A 130 -21.92 9.31 0.27
CA PHE A 130 -22.24 10.39 -0.67
C PHE A 130 -21.89 11.78 -0.12
N LEU A 131 -21.89 11.97 1.21
CA LEU A 131 -21.57 13.27 1.81
C LEU A 131 -20.08 13.59 1.71
N GLN A 132 -19.24 12.56 1.78
CA GLN A 132 -17.78 12.68 1.69
C GLN A 132 -17.22 12.41 0.29
N ASN A 133 -18.05 11.96 -0.66
CA ASN A 133 -17.63 11.46 -1.98
C ASN A 133 -16.52 10.41 -1.83
N TYR A 134 -16.80 9.38 -1.03
CA TYR A 134 -15.85 8.38 -0.61
C TYR A 134 -16.45 6.97 -0.75
N GLU A 135 -15.90 6.20 -1.67
CA GLU A 135 -16.21 4.79 -1.85
C GLU A 135 -15.12 3.92 -1.21
N LEU A 136 -15.50 2.82 -0.57
CA LEU A 136 -14.58 1.88 0.07
C LEU A 136 -15.04 0.44 -0.15
N THR A 137 -14.13 -0.42 -0.60
CA THR A 137 -14.37 -1.87 -0.65
C THR A 137 -13.91 -2.51 0.66
N VAL A 138 -14.84 -3.09 1.40
CA VAL A 138 -14.60 -3.73 2.70
C VAL A 138 -14.69 -5.25 2.54
N HIS A 139 -13.59 -5.93 2.79
CA HIS A 139 -13.53 -7.39 2.87
C HIS A 139 -13.83 -7.83 4.30
N VAL A 140 -14.83 -8.67 4.47
CA VAL A 140 -15.26 -9.19 5.77
C VAL A 140 -14.63 -10.55 6.01
N ASN A 141 -13.84 -10.64 7.07
CA ASN A 141 -13.26 -11.89 7.57
C ASN A 141 -13.90 -12.24 8.91
N HIS A 142 -14.33 -13.49 9.03
CA HIS A 142 -14.88 -13.99 10.29
C HIS A 142 -13.75 -14.14 11.31
N TYR A 143 -13.96 -13.54 12.48
CA TYR A 143 -13.01 -13.58 13.58
C TYR A 143 -13.74 -13.72 14.92
N GLU A 144 -13.31 -14.68 15.72
CA GLU A 144 -13.76 -14.86 17.09
C GLU A 144 -12.62 -14.55 18.06
N ALA A 145 -12.87 -13.64 18.99
CA ALA A 145 -11.99 -13.41 20.13
C ALA A 145 -11.96 -14.66 21.01
N LYS A 146 -10.78 -15.27 21.17
CA LYS A 146 -10.62 -16.49 21.98
C LYS A 146 -10.37 -16.13 23.44
N GLU A 147 -9.72 -15.00 23.68
CA GLU A 147 -9.39 -14.50 25.01
C GLU A 147 -10.20 -13.23 25.32
N LYS A 148 -10.39 -12.93 26.61
CA LYS A 148 -11.13 -11.72 27.03
C LYS A 148 -10.40 -10.42 26.70
N GLU A 149 -9.09 -10.49 26.46
CA GLU A 149 -8.24 -9.35 26.14
C GLU A 149 -8.13 -9.08 24.63
N ASP A 150 -8.60 -10.03 23.81
CA ASP A 150 -8.60 -9.86 22.36
C ASP A 150 -9.58 -8.75 21.94
N PRO A 151 -9.22 -7.90 20.96
CA PRO A 151 -10.12 -6.86 20.48
C PRO A 151 -11.33 -7.49 19.78
N ILE A 152 -12.50 -6.87 19.97
CA ILE A 152 -13.79 -7.34 19.43
C ILE A 152 -13.78 -7.38 17.89
N PHE A 153 -13.06 -6.46 17.27
CA PHE A 153 -12.81 -6.42 15.85
C PHE A 153 -11.40 -5.90 15.53
N LYS A 154 -10.87 -6.23 14.35
CA LYS A 154 -9.59 -5.72 13.85
C LYS A 154 -9.79 -5.17 12.45
N VAL A 155 -9.13 -4.07 12.14
CA VAL A 155 -9.18 -3.43 10.81
C VAL A 155 -7.76 -3.40 10.25
N VAL A 156 -7.59 -3.92 9.05
CA VAL A 156 -6.30 -4.05 8.37
C VAL A 156 -6.41 -3.41 6.98
N GLY A 157 -5.79 -2.24 6.82
CA GLY A 157 -5.77 -1.51 5.54
C GLY A 157 -4.68 -1.99 4.58
N ASN A 158 -3.53 -2.44 5.09
CA ASN A 158 -2.44 -2.89 4.24
C ASN A 158 -2.55 -4.39 3.95
N PRO A 159 -2.48 -4.81 2.67
CA PRO A 159 -2.53 -6.22 2.32
C PRO A 159 -1.32 -7.01 2.84
N GLU A 160 -0.20 -6.35 3.13
CA GLU A 160 1.01 -7.00 3.64
C GLU A 160 0.86 -7.50 5.08
N ASP A 161 0.01 -6.84 5.87
CA ASP A 161 -0.24 -7.19 7.27
C ASP A 161 -1.14 -8.44 7.39
N LEU A 162 -1.75 -8.87 6.28
CA LEU A 162 -2.57 -10.09 6.19
C LEU A 162 -1.73 -11.36 5.99
N LYS A 163 -0.42 -11.23 5.74
CA LYS A 163 0.45 -12.39 5.57
C LYS A 163 0.45 -13.19 6.87
N ALA A 164 0.09 -14.47 6.77
CA ALA A 164 0.14 -15.39 7.91
C ALA A 164 1.55 -15.32 8.52
N LYS A 165 1.64 -15.02 9.82
CA LYS A 165 2.89 -15.27 10.55
C LYS A 165 3.23 -16.73 10.31
N ALA A 166 4.35 -17.00 9.63
CA ALA A 166 4.83 -18.36 9.46
C ALA A 166 4.93 -18.96 10.86
N ILE A 167 4.07 -19.92 11.16
CA ILE A 167 4.20 -20.75 12.33
C ILE A 167 5.47 -21.55 12.07
N THR A 168 6.60 -21.09 12.62
CA THR A 168 7.76 -21.96 12.81
C THR A 168 7.34 -23.02 13.81
N VAL A 169 6.78 -24.11 13.29
CA VAL A 169 6.66 -25.36 14.02
C VAL A 169 8.08 -25.91 14.09
N GLU A 170 8.86 -25.47 15.08
CA GLU A 170 10.10 -26.14 15.44
C GLU A 170 9.73 -27.51 16.01
N ASN A 171 9.73 -28.50 15.11
CA ASN A 171 9.58 -29.89 15.48
C ASN A 171 10.88 -30.31 16.18
N GLY A 172 10.75 -30.71 17.45
CA GLY A 172 11.85 -30.82 18.38
C GLY A 172 12.94 -31.83 18.02
N LYS A 173 14.16 -31.47 18.41
CA LYS A 173 15.21 -32.43 18.77
C LYS A 173 16.16 -31.78 19.79
N ALA A 174 16.34 -32.44 20.93
CA ALA A 174 17.38 -32.17 21.91
C ALA A 174 17.84 -33.54 22.48
N PRO A 175 19.02 -33.69 23.12
CA PRO A 175 20.21 -32.83 23.22
C PRO A 175 21.57 -33.60 23.02
N GLU A 176 22.70 -32.90 23.29
CA GLU A 176 24.12 -33.34 23.46
C GLU A 176 25.00 -33.44 22.19
N GLU A 177 26.26 -32.97 22.10
CA GLU A 177 27.28 -32.44 23.03
C GLU A 177 28.40 -31.66 22.27
N LYS A 178 29.38 -31.07 23.00
CA LYS A 178 30.33 -29.99 22.63
C LYS A 178 31.62 -30.33 21.83
N LYS A 179 32.28 -29.24 21.36
CA LYS A 179 33.72 -28.98 20.98
C LYS A 179 34.08 -29.26 19.50
N GLN A 180 34.88 -28.46 18.78
CA GLN A 180 36.06 -27.66 19.13
C GLN A 180 36.40 -26.62 18.02
N GLU A 181 37.13 -25.55 18.38
CA GLU A 181 37.71 -24.49 17.53
C GLU A 181 38.88 -25.00 16.66
N GLU A 182 39.15 -24.37 15.50
CA GLU A 182 40.49 -23.87 15.10
C GLU A 182 40.44 -22.97 13.86
N GLU A 183 41.34 -21.99 13.88
CA GLU A 183 41.55 -20.81 13.04
C GLU A 183 42.82 -21.03 12.19
N SER A 184 42.95 -20.46 10.98
CA SER A 184 44.27 -20.13 10.38
C SER A 184 44.16 -19.18 9.19
N ASP A 185 45.14 -18.28 9.15
CA ASP A 185 45.30 -17.03 8.42
C ASP A 185 45.77 -17.09 6.95
N GLU A 186 45.42 -16.01 6.26
CA GLU A 186 46.14 -15.09 5.33
C GLU A 186 47.33 -15.52 4.42
N ASP A 187 47.23 -14.99 3.18
CA ASP A 187 48.21 -14.22 2.39
C ASP A 187 49.16 -14.84 1.31
N ASP A 188 48.91 -14.34 0.09
CA ASP A 188 49.84 -13.65 -0.84
C ASP A 188 50.68 -14.44 -1.87
N LEU A 189 50.63 -13.97 -3.13
CA LEU A 189 51.77 -13.70 -4.05
C LEU A 189 51.35 -13.56 -5.54
N MET A 190 51.62 -12.37 -6.09
CA MET A 190 51.66 -12.01 -7.52
C MET A 190 53.06 -12.28 -8.14
N ILE A 191 53.14 -12.37 -9.49
CA ILE A 191 54.22 -11.99 -10.45
C ILE A 191 53.77 -12.54 -11.83
N VAL A 192 53.36 -11.76 -12.84
CA VAL A 192 54.08 -10.85 -13.76
C VAL A 192 55.00 -11.57 -14.76
N ASP A 193 54.60 -11.61 -16.04
CA ASP A 193 55.35 -11.18 -17.24
C ASP A 193 54.93 -11.93 -18.53
N GLY A 194 54.85 -11.18 -19.63
CA GLY A 194 55.20 -11.69 -20.96
C GLY A 194 54.18 -11.50 -22.08
N ASP A 195 54.25 -10.34 -22.74
CA ASP A 195 53.62 -10.00 -24.02
C ASP A 195 53.84 -11.04 -25.14
N ALA A 196 52.83 -11.21 -26.02
CA ALA A 196 53.05 -11.29 -27.47
C ALA A 196 51.73 -11.12 -28.24
N GLU A 197 51.79 -10.25 -29.24
CA GLU A 197 50.68 -9.78 -30.08
C GLU A 197 50.27 -10.74 -31.22
N GLU A 198 49.17 -10.33 -31.88
CA GLU A 198 48.77 -10.49 -33.30
C GLU A 198 48.17 -11.82 -33.82
N ASP A 199 46.93 -11.65 -34.35
CA ASP A 199 46.21 -12.20 -35.54
C ASP A 199 47.07 -12.96 -36.61
N PRO A 200 46.54 -13.62 -37.69
CA PRO A 200 45.16 -13.76 -38.22
C PRO A 200 44.85 -15.13 -38.93
N GLN A 201 43.72 -15.16 -39.67
CA GLN A 201 43.41 -15.91 -40.92
C GLN A 201 42.55 -17.20 -40.92
N GLU A 202 41.38 -17.04 -41.60
CA GLU A 202 40.79 -17.84 -42.71
C GLU A 202 40.63 -19.37 -42.57
N GLY A 203 39.52 -20.03 -42.94
CA GLY A 203 38.32 -19.68 -43.67
C GLY A 203 37.73 -20.96 -44.28
N SER A 204 36.40 -21.11 -44.41
CA SER A 204 35.72 -21.73 -45.58
C SER A 204 34.22 -22.04 -45.40
N SER A 205 33.50 -21.71 -46.47
CA SER A 205 32.27 -22.34 -47.00
C SER A 205 30.89 -21.70 -46.75
N CYS A 206 30.55 -20.76 -47.66
CA CYS A 206 29.42 -20.87 -48.62
C CYS A 206 28.08 -21.52 -48.19
N LYS A 207 27.00 -20.73 -48.03
CA LYS A 207 25.93 -20.50 -49.04
C LYS A 207 24.62 -19.93 -48.44
N LYS A 208 24.24 -18.75 -48.97
CA LYS A 208 22.87 -18.18 -49.20
C LYS A 208 22.04 -17.80 -47.95
N ARG A 209 21.39 -16.63 -47.84
CA ARG A 209 21.01 -15.57 -48.81
C ARG A 209 20.77 -14.24 -48.07
N LYS A 210 21.07 -13.14 -48.78
CA LYS A 210 21.11 -11.69 -48.43
C LYS A 210 19.75 -11.08 -48.00
N ILE A 211 19.63 -10.15 -47.03
CA ILE A 211 20.08 -8.71 -46.97
C ILE A 211 19.22 -7.84 -47.93
N ASN A 212 18.63 -6.68 -47.60
CA ASN A 212 18.93 -5.66 -46.58
C ASN A 212 17.79 -4.58 -46.44
N PRO A 213 17.98 -3.54 -45.60
CA PRO A 213 16.99 -2.55 -45.16
C PRO A 213 16.93 -1.32 -46.10
N LYS A 214 16.13 -0.33 -45.72
CA LYS A 214 16.16 1.02 -46.28
C LYS A 214 16.26 2.04 -45.15
N GLU A 215 17.32 2.82 -45.16
CA GLU A 215 17.26 4.26 -44.88
C GLU A 215 18.36 4.93 -45.71
N ASP A 216 18.00 5.98 -46.45
CA ASP A 216 18.81 7.19 -46.53
C ASP A 216 18.06 8.30 -47.30
N LYS A 217 17.99 9.46 -46.62
CA LYS A 217 18.14 10.85 -47.08
C LYS A 217 17.03 11.54 -47.90
N GLU A 218 16.39 12.49 -47.20
CA GLU A 218 16.38 13.95 -47.46
C GLU A 218 16.44 14.41 -48.92
N ASP A 219 15.43 15.17 -49.36
CA ASP A 219 15.59 16.56 -49.81
C ASP A 219 14.23 17.27 -50.03
N ASP A 220 14.26 18.57 -49.77
CA ASP A 220 13.28 19.64 -49.91
C ASP A 220 12.24 19.55 -51.05
N LEU A 221 11.00 20.03 -50.80
CA LEU A 221 10.49 21.26 -51.44
C LEU A 221 9.11 21.72 -50.89
N CYS A 222 9.01 23.04 -50.76
CA CYS A 222 7.93 23.83 -50.21
C CYS A 222 6.79 24.18 -51.22
N ILE A 223 5.57 24.41 -50.68
CA ILE A 223 4.48 25.34 -51.08
C ILE A 223 3.81 25.04 -52.46
N ILE A 224 2.48 25.09 -52.63
CA ILE A 224 1.64 26.29 -52.81
C ILE A 224 0.15 25.91 -52.73
N ASP A 225 -0.60 26.79 -52.06
CA ASP A 225 -1.97 27.36 -52.22
C ASP A 225 -2.98 26.67 -53.18
N ASP A 226 -4.29 26.68 -52.96
CA ASP A 226 -5.23 27.73 -52.50
C ASP A 226 -6.37 27.12 -51.65
#